data_AF-A0AAW3WJG8-F1
#
_entry.id   AF-A0AAW3WJG8-F1
#
_cell.length_a   1.000
_cell.length_b   1.000
_cell.length_c   1.000
_cell.angle_alpha   90.00
_cell.angle_beta   90.00
_cell.angle_gamma   90.00
#
_symmetry.space_group_name_H-M   'P 1'
#
loop_
_entity.id
_entity.type
_entity.pdbx_description
1 polymer ?
#
loop_
_entity_poly.entity_id
_entity_poly.type
_entity_poly.pdbx_seq_one_letter_code
_entity_poly.pdbx_strand_id
1 'polypeptide(L)' 'MTDIRGRAWRLVNNKRNKHREMGDAQPKFTKEKKWKMLYTRSHKVTRARQLGIEYPQVSRAVARRNSLDEID' A
#
# COMPACT_ATOMS: atom_id res chain seq x y z
N MET A 1 10.81 -31.57 -1.57
CA MET A 1 9.66 -30.68 -1.84
C MET A 1 10.08 -29.59 -2.81
N THR A 2 9.55 -29.60 -4.03
CA THR A 2 9.78 -28.52 -5.01
C THR A 2 9.01 -27.27 -4.56
N ASP A 3 9.72 -26.15 -4.40
CA ASP A 3 9.11 -24.85 -4.05
C ASP A 3 8.09 -24.45 -5.13
N ILE A 4 6.81 -24.51 -4.77
CA ILE A 4 5.65 -24.22 -5.62
C ILE A 4 5.67 -22.76 -6.11
N ARG A 5 6.46 -21.88 -5.47
CA ARG A 5 6.63 -20.46 -5.84
C ARG A 5 7.99 -20.15 -6.47
N GLY A 6 8.58 -21.13 -7.15
CA GLY A 6 9.84 -20.98 -7.88
C GLY A 6 9.83 -19.92 -8.98
N ARG A 7 10.96 -19.77 -9.69
CA ARG A 7 11.14 -18.76 -10.75
C ARG A 7 10.07 -18.82 -11.84
N ALA A 8 9.69 -20.03 -12.27
CA ALA A 8 8.65 -20.23 -13.28
C ALA A 8 7.29 -19.64 -12.85
N TRP A 9 6.88 -19.90 -11.60
CA TRP A 9 5.64 -19.35 -11.05
C TRP A 9 5.66 -17.81 -10.99
N ARG A 10 6.80 -17.22 -10.61
CA ARG A 10 6.99 -15.77 -10.60
C ARG A 10 6.91 -15.15 -11.99
N LEU A 11 7.55 -15.76 -12.99
CA LEU A 11 7.51 -15.29 -14.38
C LEU A 11 6.09 -15.33 -14.96
N VAL A 12 5.35 -16.42 -14.70
CA VAL A 12 3.95 -16.57 -15.14
C VAL A 12 3.05 -15.52 -14.49
N ASN A 13 3.19 -15.29 -13.18
CA ASN A 13 2.40 -14.28 -12.48
C ASN A 13 2.76 -12.85 -12.90
N ASN A 14 4.05 -12.58 -13.14
CA ASN A 14 4.49 -11.27 -13.63
C ASN A 14 3.91 -11.01 -15.03
N LYS A 15 3.96 -11.98 -15.93
CA LYS A 15 3.33 -11.89 -17.27
C LYS A 15 1.83 -11.65 -17.18
N ARG A 16 1.13 -12.37 -16.27
CA ARG A 16 -0.31 -12.21 -16.04
C ARG A 16 -0.68 -10.81 -15.50
N ASN A 17 0.16 -10.23 -14.65
CA ASN A 17 -0.07 -8.90 -14.07
C ASN A 17 0.49 -7.74 -14.92
N LYS A 18 1.34 -8.02 -15.93
CA LYS A 18 2.01 -7.01 -16.78
C LYS A 18 1.04 -6.01 -17.45
N HIS A 19 -0.18 -6.44 -17.75
CA HIS A 19 -1.19 -5.60 -18.41
C HIS A 19 -2.25 -5.04 -17.44
N ARG A 20 -2.13 -5.27 -16.13
CA ARG A 20 -3.04 -4.69 -15.13
C ARG A 20 -2.73 -3.23 -14.81
N GLU A 21 -1.49 -2.79 -15.06
CA GLU A 21 -1.07 -1.40 -14.85
C GLU A 21 -1.32 -0.53 -16.09
N MET A 22 -1.36 -1.12 -17.28
CA MET A 22 -1.64 -0.42 -18.55
C MET A 22 -3.12 -0.56 -18.92
N GLY A 23 -3.98 -0.15 -18.01
CA GLY A 23 -5.42 -0.09 -18.25
C GLY A 23 -5.77 1.20 -18.97
N ASP A 24 -5.71 1.21 -20.30
CA ASP A 24 -6.40 2.20 -21.15
C ASP A 24 -7.93 2.13 -21.02
N ALA A 25 -8.45 1.28 -20.13
CA ALA A 25 -9.81 1.35 -19.64
C ALA A 25 -9.93 2.54 -18.67
N GLN A 26 -9.98 3.75 -19.23
CA GLN A 26 -10.53 4.90 -18.51
C GLN A 26 -11.91 4.49 -18.02
N PRO A 27 -12.14 4.40 -16.70
CA PRO A 27 -13.43 3.98 -16.22
C PRO A 27 -14.45 5.03 -16.68
N LYS A 28 -15.54 4.58 -17.32
CA LYS A 28 -16.62 5.44 -17.84
C LYS A 28 -17.19 6.38 -16.76
N PHE A 29 -16.96 6.04 -15.49
CA PHE A 29 -17.21 6.86 -14.31
C PHE A 29 -15.99 6.87 -13.39
N THR A 30 -15.54 8.05 -12.95
CA THR A 30 -14.50 8.16 -11.93
C THR A 30 -15.04 7.59 -10.62
N LYS A 31 -14.37 6.58 -10.04
CA LYS A 31 -14.75 6.05 -8.72
C LYS A 31 -14.80 7.18 -7.71
N GLU A 32 -15.75 7.11 -6.78
CA GLU A 32 -15.84 8.06 -5.68
C GLU A 32 -14.49 8.22 -4.99
N LYS A 33 -14.10 9.48 -4.78
CA LYS A 33 -12.83 9.82 -4.15
C LYS A 33 -12.80 9.19 -2.76
N LYS A 34 -11.88 8.24 -2.57
CA LYS A 34 -11.65 7.64 -1.25
C LYS A 34 -10.98 8.69 -0.36
N TRP A 35 -11.76 9.48 0.36
CA TRP A 35 -11.27 10.52 1.27
C TRP A 35 -10.29 10.00 2.33
N LYS A 36 -10.41 8.72 2.72
CA LYS A 36 -9.41 8.06 3.57
C LYS A 36 -7.99 7.98 2.97
N MET A 37 -7.88 8.11 1.65
CA MET A 37 -6.61 8.16 0.90
C MET A 37 -6.12 9.59 0.64
N LEU A 38 -6.85 10.63 1.08
CA LEU A 38 -6.44 12.03 0.90
C LEU A 38 -5.09 12.30 1.59
N TYR A 39 -4.83 11.63 2.71
CA TYR A 39 -3.61 11.77 3.49
C TYR A 39 -2.97 10.40 3.74
N THR A 40 -2.34 9.86 2.70
CA THR A 40 -1.45 8.71 2.86
C THR A 40 -0.29 9.07 3.81
N ARG A 41 0.38 8.04 4.33
CA ARG A 41 1.56 8.20 5.19
C ARG A 41 2.61 9.11 4.53
N SER A 42 2.82 9.01 3.21
CA SER A 42 3.75 9.86 2.49
C SER A 42 3.39 11.35 2.59
N HIS A 43 2.11 11.71 2.41
CA HIS A 43 1.65 13.10 2.57
C HIS A 43 1.89 13.62 3.99
N LYS A 44 1.61 12.79 5.01
CA LYS A 44 1.83 13.18 6.41
C LYS A 44 3.32 13.38 6.73
N VAL A 45 4.19 12.54 6.17
CA VAL A 45 5.65 12.69 6.30
C VAL A 45 6.14 13.97 5.61
N THR A 46 5.67 14.25 4.39
CA THR A 46 6.01 15.49 3.68
C THR A 46 5.57 16.73 4.47
N ARG A 47 4.37 16.71 5.04
CA ARG A 47 3.86 17.81 5.85
C ARG A 47 4.66 18.02 7.13
N ALA A 48 5.01 16.94 7.82
CA ALA A 48 5.86 17.02 9.01
C ALA A 48 7.22 17.67 8.69
N ARG A 49 7.83 17.27 7.57
CA ARG A 49 9.07 17.89 7.07
C ARG A 49 8.92 19.38 6.78
N GLN A 50 7.80 19.81 6.18
CA GLN A 50 7.53 21.24 5.92
C GLN A 50 7.41 22.04 7.21
N LEU A 51 6.87 21.44 8.28
CA LEU A 51 6.70 22.07 9.58
C LEU A 51 7.95 21.98 10.47
N GLY A 52 9.02 21.33 10.01
CA GLY A 52 10.24 21.13 10.79
C GLY A 52 10.10 20.13 11.94
N ILE A 53 9.07 19.28 11.91
CA ILE A 53 8.83 18.24 12.92
C ILE A 53 9.05 16.84 12.34
N GLU A 54 9.48 15.90 13.17
CA GLU A 54 9.62 14.50 12.76
C GLU A 54 8.27 13.78 12.79
N TYR A 55 7.91 13.10 11.69
CA TYR A 55 6.71 12.27 11.67
C TYR A 55 6.97 10.97 12.46
N PRO A 56 6.06 10.56 13.36
CA PRO A 56 6.27 9.40 14.21
C PRO A 56 6.52 8.12 13.40
N GLN A 57 7.65 7.50 13.65
CA GLN A 57 8.02 6.20 13.09
C GLN A 57 7.50 5.10 14.02
N VAL A 58 6.22 4.76 13.90
CA VAL A 58 5.65 3.63 14.65
C VAL A 58 6.27 2.34 14.09
N SER A 59 6.99 1.61 14.94
CA SER A 59 7.54 0.31 14.54
C SER A 59 6.41 -0.67 14.24
N ARG A 60 6.67 -1.65 13.37
CA ARG A 60 5.68 -2.71 13.06
C ARG A 60 5.28 -3.53 14.30
N ALA A 61 6.12 -3.56 15.33
CA ALA A 61 5.80 -4.21 16.60
C ALA A 61 4.77 -3.39 17.39
N VAL A 62 4.97 -2.07 17.49
CA VAL A 62 4.05 -1.17 18.19
C VAL A 62 2.71 -1.07 17.46
N ALA A 63 2.70 -0.96 16.13
CA ALA A 63 1.45 -0.93 15.36
C ALA A 63 0.62 -2.21 15.53
N ARG A 64 1.27 -3.38 15.61
CA ARG A 64 0.60 -4.66 15.87
C ARG A 64 0.03 -4.76 17.27
N ARG A 65 0.76 -4.26 18.27
CA ARG A 65 0.28 -4.20 19.65
C ARG A 65 -0.98 -3.34 19.75
N ASN A 66 -0.94 -2.13 19.22
CA ASN A 66 -2.09 -1.22 19.26
C ASN A 66 -3.32 -1.79 18.54
N SER A 67 -3.12 -2.52 17.44
CA SER A 67 -4.25 -3.18 16.75
C SER A 67 -4.88 -4.33 17.53
N LEU A 68 -4.14 -4.95 18.46
CA LEU A 68 -4.69 -5.97 19.36
C LEU A 68 -5.48 -5.29 20.48
N ASP A 69 -4.95 -4.21 21.03
CA ASP A 69 -5.59 -3.42 22.10
C ASP A 69 -6.89 -2.71 21.63
N GLU A 70 -7.07 -2.48 20.32
CA GLU A 70 -8.29 -1.89 19.73
C GLU A 70 -9.44 -2.91 19.52
N ILE A 71 -9.19 -4.21 19.70
CA ILE A 71 -10.16 -5.29 19.47
C ILE A 71 -10.86 -5.74 20.76
N ASP A 72 -10.25 -5.44 21.92
CA ASP A 72 -10.83 -5.65 23.27
C ASP A 72 -11.74 -4.49 23.69
#